data_AF-A0A9X0ARG8-F1
#
_entry.id   AF-A0A9X0ARG8-F1
#
_cell.length_a   1.000
_cell.length_b   1.000
_cell.length_c   1.000
_cell.angle_alpha   90.00
_cell.angle_beta   90.00
_cell.angle_gamma   90.00
#
_symmetry.space_group_name_H-M   'P 1'
#
loop_
_entity.id
_entity.type
_entity.pdbx_description
1 polymer ?
#
loop_
_entity_poly.entity_id
_entity_poly.type
_entity_poly.pdbx_seq_one_letter_code
_entity_poly.pdbx_strand_id
1 'polypeptide(L)'
;MAAPSNKMSANVTDGAGKENPELTAAPNDPHQVRADTIQPFLRKAMESPINIGEIPASLFSLKSDSDHNLILQSSHTSCPILKSNSRNNILLYPGSFNPPHQGHLATIQYFSERREQLGITAMFIFVDPGSIVQGKKKKWGDIILPQDLRYELFYRVPKIFQLVESGWLQLLVGDMDNHIKVLRMTTDLISEAGFDVKLVGLLGGDKLTVESAPHLHPGNLQEWGPVDEFLIINARRPVDFFNPKKEKVPRNLPGCTAWEKCTEADKETAEQLNGSAGVLWTSQAWTVPGKPIIQFRASQSSASNGVSSTKIRQIMTEAQDEELMEELKDKVISVEVLVEWLLLQRNRERENIDEKAFL
;
A
#
# COMPACT_ATOMS: atom_id res chain seq x y z
N MET A 1 -19.26 -63.08 56.67
CA MET A 1 -18.97 -64.10 55.63
C MET A 1 -18.30 -63.37 54.49
N ALA A 2 -16.98 -63.38 54.43
CA ALA A 2 -16.13 -64.38 53.79
C ALA A 2 -15.76 -63.95 52.37
N ALA A 3 -14.45 -63.79 52.16
CA ALA A 3 -13.76 -63.28 50.99
C ALA A 3 -13.88 -64.19 49.75
N PRO A 4 -13.44 -63.73 48.57
CA PRO A 4 -12.93 -64.59 47.52
C PRO A 4 -11.40 -64.66 47.53
N SER A 5 -10.94 -65.84 47.14
CA SER A 5 -9.60 -66.39 47.19
C SER A 5 -8.92 -66.31 45.82
N ASN A 6 -7.69 -65.78 45.79
CA ASN A 6 -6.45 -66.42 45.33
C ASN A 6 -6.41 -67.07 43.92
N LYS A 7 -5.50 -66.59 43.05
CA LYS A 7 -4.21 -67.27 42.75
C LYS A 7 -3.34 -66.54 41.72
N MET A 8 -2.05 -66.43 42.08
CA MET A 8 -0.92 -66.03 41.24
C MET A 8 -0.53 -67.14 40.24
N SER A 9 0.06 -66.75 39.11
CA SER A 9 1.37 -67.29 38.67
C SER A 9 2.04 -66.33 37.69
N ALA A 10 3.31 -66.06 38.00
CA ALA A 10 4.22 -65.23 37.23
C ALA A 10 4.93 -66.04 36.12
N ASN A 11 5.39 -65.37 35.08
CA ASN A 11 6.79 -65.46 34.69
C ASN A 11 7.23 -64.28 33.81
N VAL A 12 8.46 -63.88 34.11
CA VAL A 12 9.26 -62.76 33.62
C VAL A 12 10.00 -63.15 32.36
N THR A 13 10.17 -62.23 31.40
CA THR A 13 11.45 -62.02 30.71
C THR A 13 11.54 -60.59 30.18
N ASP A 14 12.62 -59.95 30.59
CA ASP A 14 13.13 -58.64 30.17
C ASP A 14 13.30 -58.49 28.65
N GLY A 15 13.13 -57.25 28.18
CA GLY A 15 13.39 -56.86 26.80
C GLY A 15 13.48 -55.34 26.67
N ALA A 16 14.66 -54.82 27.03
CA ALA A 16 15.34 -53.61 26.60
C ALA A 16 14.61 -52.51 25.78
N GLY A 17 14.84 -51.26 26.20
CA GLY A 17 14.93 -50.11 25.27
C GLY A 17 13.80 -49.09 25.37
N LYS A 18 13.78 -48.26 26.43
CA LYS A 18 13.12 -46.95 26.37
C LYS A 18 14.08 -45.96 25.71
N GLU A 19 13.95 -45.79 24.39
CA GLU A 19 14.50 -44.62 23.71
C GLU A 19 13.53 -43.45 23.91
N ASN A 20 14.04 -42.40 24.58
CA ASN A 20 13.45 -41.08 24.52
C ASN A 20 13.50 -40.60 23.06
N PRO A 21 12.41 -40.08 22.47
CA PRO A 21 12.56 -39.22 21.32
C PRO A 21 13.10 -37.89 21.84
N GLU A 22 14.43 -37.76 21.81
CA GLU A 22 15.10 -36.48 21.70
C GLU A 22 14.47 -35.76 20.50
N LEU A 23 13.59 -34.81 20.78
CA LEU A 23 13.17 -33.78 19.84
C LEU A 23 14.41 -32.96 19.50
N THR A 24 15.17 -33.43 18.51
CA THR A 24 16.16 -32.64 17.81
C THR A 24 15.41 -31.48 17.14
N ALA A 25 15.33 -30.36 17.85
CA ALA A 25 15.06 -29.07 17.23
C ALA A 25 16.20 -28.81 16.24
N ALA A 26 15.93 -29.09 14.97
CA ALA A 26 16.81 -28.66 13.90
C ALA A 26 16.95 -27.13 13.99
N PRO A 27 18.17 -26.58 13.89
CA PRO A 27 18.32 -25.14 13.83
C PRO A 27 17.64 -24.66 12.54
N ASN A 28 16.62 -23.80 12.67
CA ASN A 28 16.01 -23.13 11.53
C ASN A 28 17.13 -22.42 10.75
N ASP A 29 17.37 -22.85 9.52
CA ASP A 29 18.25 -22.17 8.59
C ASP A 29 17.69 -20.75 8.34
N PRO A 30 18.41 -19.68 8.70
CA PRO A 30 17.95 -18.30 8.50
C PRO A 30 17.80 -17.92 7.02
N HIS A 31 18.17 -18.81 6.08
CA HIS A 31 18.03 -18.62 4.64
C HIS A 31 16.80 -19.32 4.04
N GLN A 32 16.01 -20.07 4.80
CA GLN A 32 14.80 -20.70 4.28
C GLN A 32 13.67 -19.67 4.20
N VAL A 33 13.39 -19.17 2.98
CA VAL A 33 12.25 -18.30 2.72
C VAL A 33 10.97 -19.05 3.11
N ARG A 34 10.24 -18.55 4.12
CA ARG A 34 9.02 -19.20 4.56
C ARG A 34 7.98 -19.16 3.43
N ALA A 35 7.38 -20.31 3.15
CA ALA A 35 6.37 -20.49 2.10
C ALA A 35 5.07 -19.73 2.37
N ASP A 36 4.85 -19.26 3.60
CA ASP A 36 3.67 -18.53 4.05
C ASP A 36 3.83 -17.00 3.99
N THR A 37 4.80 -16.48 3.22
CA THR A 37 4.98 -15.03 3.03
C THR A 37 4.58 -14.59 1.63
N ILE A 38 4.33 -13.30 1.40
CA ILE A 38 4.00 -12.77 0.06
C ILE A 38 5.19 -12.90 -0.92
N GLN A 39 6.41 -12.87 -0.42
CA GLN A 39 7.62 -12.69 -1.22
C GLN A 39 7.86 -13.79 -2.29
N PRO A 40 7.70 -15.10 -2.00
CA PRO A 40 7.79 -16.15 -3.02
C PRO A 40 6.79 -15.96 -4.17
N PHE A 41 5.54 -15.62 -3.86
CA PHE A 41 4.49 -15.44 -4.85
C PHE A 41 4.73 -14.21 -5.71
N LEU A 42 5.13 -13.09 -5.10
CA LEU A 42 5.47 -11.88 -5.80
C LEU A 42 6.68 -12.09 -6.73
N ARG A 43 7.73 -12.78 -6.25
CA ARG A 43 8.89 -13.12 -7.07
C ARG A 43 8.48 -13.93 -8.30
N LYS A 44 7.71 -14.99 -8.10
CA LYS A 44 7.19 -15.84 -9.19
C LYS A 44 6.34 -15.03 -10.19
N ALA A 45 5.55 -14.06 -9.72
CA ALA A 45 4.78 -13.18 -10.58
C ALA A 45 5.66 -12.17 -11.37
N MET A 46 6.72 -11.63 -10.76
CA MET A 46 7.67 -10.73 -11.44
C MET A 46 8.54 -11.45 -12.47
N GLU A 47 8.88 -12.72 -12.24
CA GLU A 47 9.64 -13.58 -13.16
C GLU A 47 8.77 -14.21 -14.26
N SER A 48 7.44 -14.04 -14.18
CA SER A 48 6.50 -14.59 -15.14
C SER A 48 6.55 -13.84 -16.48
N PRO A 49 6.27 -14.51 -17.62
CA PRO A 49 6.10 -13.88 -18.92
C PRO A 49 4.97 -12.83 -19.01
N ILE A 50 4.16 -12.65 -17.95
CA ILE A 50 3.17 -11.58 -17.88
C ILE A 50 3.81 -10.19 -17.66
N ASN A 51 5.04 -10.14 -17.15
CA ASN A 51 5.78 -8.93 -16.83
C ASN A 51 6.62 -8.42 -18.03
N ILE A 52 5.96 -8.16 -19.16
CA ILE A 52 6.62 -7.92 -20.47
C ILE A 52 6.31 -6.56 -21.13
N GLY A 53 5.82 -5.57 -20.40
CA GLY A 53 5.64 -4.23 -21.00
C GLY A 53 6.96 -3.45 -21.14
N GLU A 54 6.87 -2.25 -21.72
CA GLU A 54 8.04 -1.40 -22.02
C GLU A 54 8.92 -1.13 -20.79
N ILE A 55 8.31 -1.05 -19.61
CA ILE A 55 9.00 -0.94 -18.32
C ILE A 55 8.45 -2.03 -17.39
N PRO A 56 9.13 -3.19 -17.31
CA PRO A 56 8.70 -4.28 -16.43
C PRO A 56 8.56 -3.83 -14.97
N ALA A 57 7.57 -4.40 -14.29
CA ALA A 57 7.38 -4.21 -12.86
C ALA A 57 8.61 -4.74 -12.11
N SER A 58 9.18 -3.92 -11.24
CA SER A 58 10.31 -4.28 -10.38
C SER A 58 10.25 -3.56 -9.05
N LEU A 59 10.92 -4.08 -8.02
CA LEU A 59 11.01 -3.40 -6.73
C LEU A 59 12.07 -2.29 -6.81
N PHE A 60 11.71 -1.09 -6.38
CA PHE A 60 12.63 0.03 -6.30
C PHE A 60 13.79 -0.33 -5.37
N SER A 61 15.01 -0.14 -5.87
CA SER A 61 16.23 -0.25 -5.09
C SER A 61 16.96 1.08 -5.20
N LEU A 62 17.38 1.64 -4.06
CA LEU A 62 18.18 2.86 -4.06
C LEU A 62 19.51 2.54 -4.77
N LYS A 63 19.81 3.26 -5.85
CA LYS A 63 21.11 3.14 -6.52
C LYS A 63 22.18 3.63 -5.53
N SER A 64 23.05 2.72 -5.08
CA SER A 64 24.24 3.09 -4.32
C SER A 64 25.16 3.92 -5.22
N ASP A 65 25.52 5.13 -4.78
CA ASP A 65 26.54 5.97 -5.43
C ASP A 65 27.98 5.44 -5.24
N SER A 66 28.15 4.15 -4.93
CA SER A 66 29.47 3.54 -4.80
C SER A 66 29.50 2.13 -5.40
N ASP A 67 30.50 1.93 -6.27
CA ASP A 67 30.95 0.68 -6.91
C ASP A 67 31.46 -0.36 -5.89
N HIS A 68 30.69 -0.64 -4.86
CA HIS A 68 30.93 -1.74 -3.94
C HIS A 68 29.68 -2.61 -3.90
N ASN A 69 29.77 -3.73 -4.63
CA ASN A 69 28.89 -4.90 -4.60
C ASN A 69 28.01 -4.96 -3.34
N LEU A 70 26.84 -4.35 -3.40
CA LEU A 70 25.79 -4.62 -2.44
C LEU A 70 25.15 -5.91 -2.89
N ILE A 71 25.56 -6.96 -2.19
CA ILE A 71 24.89 -8.24 -2.12
C ILE A 71 23.38 -7.97 -2.05
N LEU A 72 22.68 -8.24 -3.15
CA LEU A 72 21.25 -8.52 -3.10
C LEU A 72 21.09 -9.68 -2.12
N GLN A 73 20.33 -9.48 -1.04
CA GLN A 73 20.01 -10.47 0.02
C GLN A 73 21.04 -10.59 1.17
N SER A 74 20.62 -10.19 2.37
CA SER A 74 20.71 -11.10 3.52
C SER A 74 19.84 -10.63 4.68
N SER A 75 18.96 -11.53 5.14
CA SER A 75 18.05 -11.50 6.30
C SER A 75 16.68 -10.83 6.16
N HIS A 76 15.88 -11.25 5.17
CA HIS A 76 14.42 -11.06 5.22
C HIS A 76 13.78 -11.98 6.29
N THR A 77 13.93 -11.64 7.56
CA THR A 77 13.27 -12.38 8.67
C THR A 77 11.89 -11.85 9.03
N SER A 78 11.36 -10.81 8.37
CA SER A 78 10.10 -10.19 8.79
C SER A 78 9.10 -9.85 7.67
N CYS A 79 9.22 -10.45 6.46
CA CYS A 79 8.19 -10.26 5.44
C CYS A 79 6.82 -10.67 6.01
N PRO A 80 5.74 -9.92 5.76
CA PRO A 80 4.42 -10.24 6.31
C PRO A 80 4.00 -11.67 5.99
N ILE A 81 3.54 -12.35 7.03
CA ILE A 81 3.03 -13.72 6.97
C ILE A 81 1.56 -13.67 6.55
N LEU A 82 1.22 -14.49 5.56
CA LEU A 82 -0.14 -14.76 5.13
C LEU A 82 -0.87 -15.53 6.23
N LYS A 83 -2.05 -15.03 6.58
CA LYS A 83 -2.89 -15.63 7.61
C LYS A 83 -3.81 -16.67 6.98
N SER A 84 -3.74 -17.92 7.42
CA SER A 84 -4.55 -19.03 6.87
C SER A 84 -6.04 -18.93 7.22
N ASN A 85 -6.36 -18.35 8.38
CA ASN A 85 -7.71 -18.33 8.94
C ASN A 85 -8.34 -16.92 8.89
N SER A 86 -7.78 -16.02 8.09
CA SER A 86 -8.31 -14.68 7.93
C SER A 86 -7.95 -14.13 6.56
N ARG A 87 -8.78 -13.22 6.06
CA ARG A 87 -8.55 -12.53 4.80
C ARG A 87 -7.25 -11.71 4.79
N ASN A 88 -6.48 -11.84 3.72
CA ASN A 88 -5.24 -11.10 3.47
C ASN A 88 -5.48 -10.02 2.40
N ASN A 89 -5.39 -8.74 2.76
CA ASN A 89 -5.53 -7.65 1.78
C ASN A 89 -4.14 -7.18 1.30
N ILE A 90 -3.92 -7.22 -0.01
CA ILE A 90 -2.80 -6.58 -0.68
C ILE A 90 -3.28 -5.22 -1.20
N LEU A 91 -2.75 -4.14 -0.62
CA LEU A 91 -3.21 -2.79 -0.90
C LEU A 91 -2.33 -2.11 -1.96
N LEU A 92 -2.92 -1.70 -3.07
CA LEU A 92 -2.28 -0.85 -4.06
C LEU A 92 -2.58 0.62 -3.73
N TYR A 93 -1.55 1.42 -3.46
CA TYR A 93 -1.65 2.85 -3.22
C TYR A 93 -0.99 3.65 -4.35
N PRO A 94 -1.75 4.00 -5.40
CA PRO A 94 -1.21 4.68 -6.53
C PRO A 94 -1.35 6.21 -6.43
N GLY A 95 -0.47 6.94 -7.11
CA GLY A 95 -0.59 8.38 -7.20
C GLY A 95 0.51 9.05 -8.03
N SER A 96 0.28 10.32 -8.35
CA SER A 96 1.28 11.11 -9.08
C SER A 96 2.43 11.54 -8.18
N PHE A 97 2.19 11.70 -6.87
CA PHE A 97 3.22 12.02 -5.89
C PHE A 97 4.22 13.10 -6.37
N ASN A 98 3.73 14.19 -6.96
CA ASN A 98 4.56 15.24 -7.58
C ASN A 98 4.40 16.58 -6.84
N PRO A 99 5.09 16.79 -5.70
CA PRO A 99 5.93 15.83 -4.96
C PRO A 99 5.13 14.95 -3.97
N PRO A 100 5.72 13.88 -3.42
CA PRO A 100 5.17 13.25 -2.24
C PRO A 100 5.23 14.22 -1.05
N HIS A 101 4.31 14.08 -0.09
CA HIS A 101 4.07 15.12 0.91
C HIS A 101 3.49 14.56 2.19
N GLN A 102 3.43 15.39 3.24
CA GLN A 102 3.03 14.94 4.59
C GLN A 102 1.63 14.29 4.62
N GLY A 103 0.71 14.73 3.76
CA GLY A 103 -0.59 14.04 3.59
C GLY A 103 -0.48 12.57 3.13
N HIS A 104 0.46 12.25 2.24
CA HIS A 104 0.71 10.88 1.78
C HIS A 104 1.35 10.05 2.90
N LEU A 105 2.37 10.60 3.57
CA LEU A 105 3.02 9.95 4.71
C LEU A 105 2.03 9.61 5.82
N ALA A 106 1.16 10.56 6.18
CA ALA A 106 0.15 10.35 7.20
C ALA A 106 -0.91 9.30 6.78
N THR A 107 -1.15 9.13 5.48
CA THR A 107 -2.01 8.06 4.96
C THR A 107 -1.34 6.70 5.12
N ILE A 108 -0.06 6.58 4.76
CA ILE A 108 0.72 5.35 4.93
C ILE A 108 0.80 4.96 6.41
N GLN A 109 1.08 5.93 7.29
CA GLN A 109 1.12 5.72 8.74
C GLN A 109 -0.22 5.24 9.29
N TYR A 110 -1.33 5.88 8.88
CA TYR A 110 -2.67 5.49 9.31
C TYR A 110 -2.96 4.00 9.04
N PHE A 111 -2.61 3.52 7.84
CA PHE A 111 -2.80 2.14 7.45
C PHE A 111 -1.79 1.21 8.13
N SER A 112 -0.53 1.60 8.28
CA SER A 112 0.47 0.80 8.98
C SER A 112 0.08 0.55 10.43
N GLU A 113 -0.37 1.58 11.15
CA GLU A 113 -0.82 1.49 12.55
C GLU A 113 -2.07 0.62 12.73
N ARG A 114 -2.90 0.50 11.69
CA ARG A 114 -4.19 -0.22 11.71
C ARG A 114 -4.16 -1.47 10.84
N ARG A 115 -2.99 -1.91 10.37
CA ARG A 115 -2.87 -2.97 9.37
C ARG A 115 -3.50 -4.28 9.81
N GLU A 116 -3.38 -4.64 11.08
CA GLU A 116 -4.00 -5.85 11.63
C GLU A 116 -5.52 -5.74 11.68
N GLN A 117 -6.02 -4.60 12.17
CA GLN A 117 -7.46 -4.26 12.25
C GLN A 117 -8.14 -4.23 10.88
N LEU A 118 -7.39 -3.83 9.84
CA LEU A 118 -7.86 -3.72 8.47
C LEU A 118 -7.53 -4.94 7.61
N GLY A 119 -6.88 -5.97 8.18
CA GLY A 119 -6.44 -7.15 7.43
C GLY A 119 -5.42 -6.85 6.32
N ILE A 120 -4.68 -5.75 6.40
CA ILE A 120 -3.71 -5.33 5.38
C ILE A 120 -2.40 -6.09 5.60
N THR A 121 -2.10 -7.00 4.67
CA THR A 121 -0.91 -7.85 4.73
C THR A 121 0.29 -7.17 4.11
N ALA A 122 0.10 -6.46 3.00
CA ALA A 122 1.12 -5.62 2.38
C ALA A 122 0.51 -4.40 1.70
N MET A 123 1.32 -3.35 1.53
CA MET A 123 1.01 -2.16 0.77
C MET A 123 2.05 -1.97 -0.34
N PHE A 124 1.59 -1.64 -1.54
CA PHE A 124 2.42 -1.30 -2.70
C PHE A 124 2.18 0.15 -3.07
N ILE A 125 3.22 0.98 -3.05
CA ILE A 125 3.15 2.35 -3.59
C ILE A 125 3.51 2.31 -5.06
N PHE A 126 2.61 2.86 -5.88
CA PHE A 126 2.85 3.09 -7.29
C PHE A 126 2.91 4.58 -7.60
N VAL A 127 4.03 5.01 -8.17
CA VAL A 127 4.26 6.39 -8.58
C VAL A 127 4.05 6.51 -10.08
N ASP A 128 3.08 7.33 -10.53
CA ASP A 128 2.76 7.48 -11.96
C ASP A 128 4.00 7.84 -12.80
N PRO A 129 4.19 7.31 -14.03
CA PRO A 129 5.22 7.78 -14.94
C PRO A 129 5.10 9.28 -15.27
N GLY A 130 6.22 9.92 -15.63
CA GLY A 130 6.25 11.37 -15.94
C GLY A 130 5.27 11.78 -17.04
N SER A 131 5.11 10.95 -18.07
CA SER A 131 4.14 11.15 -19.17
C SER A 131 2.69 11.24 -18.67
N ILE A 132 2.33 10.38 -17.71
CA ILE A 132 1.01 10.39 -17.07
C ILE A 132 0.82 11.64 -16.19
N VAL A 133 1.87 12.07 -15.47
CA VAL A 133 1.83 13.31 -14.69
C VAL A 133 1.64 14.52 -15.60
N GLN A 134 2.34 14.58 -16.73
CA GLN A 134 2.25 15.66 -17.71
C GLN A 134 0.86 15.75 -18.35
N GLY A 135 0.25 14.61 -18.68
CA GLY A 135 -1.08 14.55 -19.28
C GLY A 135 -2.20 15.13 -18.39
N LYS A 136 -1.98 15.21 -17.07
CA LYS A 136 -2.97 15.69 -16.10
C LYS A 136 -3.15 17.22 -16.04
N LYS A 137 -2.38 17.99 -16.83
CA LYS A 137 -2.47 19.46 -17.02
C LYS A 137 -2.95 20.22 -15.77
N LYS A 138 -2.14 20.22 -14.72
CA LYS A 138 -2.46 20.89 -13.44
C LYS A 138 -1.93 22.33 -13.42
N LYS A 139 -2.63 23.22 -12.71
CA LYS A 139 -2.13 24.57 -12.42
C LYS A 139 -0.82 24.47 -11.62
N TRP A 140 0.19 25.26 -12.04
CA TRP A 140 1.57 25.18 -11.53
C TRP A 140 2.19 23.79 -11.70
N GLY A 141 1.78 23.05 -12.74
CA GLY A 141 2.19 21.67 -13.00
C GLY A 141 3.42 21.53 -13.88
N ASP A 142 4.16 22.61 -14.10
CA ASP A 142 5.25 22.67 -15.08
C ASP A 142 6.49 21.88 -14.60
N ILE A 143 6.70 21.83 -13.28
CA ILE A 143 7.76 21.03 -12.67
C ILE A 143 7.27 19.59 -12.47
N ILE A 144 7.83 18.66 -13.23
CA ILE A 144 7.57 17.23 -13.12
C ILE A 144 8.82 16.53 -12.60
N LEU A 145 8.74 16.00 -11.38
CA LEU A 145 9.82 15.25 -10.78
C LEU A 145 9.99 13.89 -11.49
N PRO A 146 11.23 13.48 -11.79
CA PRO A 146 11.53 12.14 -12.26
C PRO A 146 10.89 11.07 -11.37
N GLN A 147 10.48 9.95 -11.97
CA GLN A 147 9.82 8.86 -11.23
C GLN A 147 10.72 8.29 -10.13
N ASP A 148 12.00 8.03 -10.45
CA ASP A 148 13.00 7.56 -9.49
C ASP A 148 13.17 8.52 -8.31
N LEU A 149 13.22 9.83 -8.56
CA LEU A 149 13.31 10.85 -7.50
C LEU A 149 12.09 10.79 -6.56
N ARG A 150 10.89 10.59 -7.11
CA ARG A 150 9.67 10.49 -6.28
C ARG A 150 9.66 9.23 -5.40
N TYR A 151 10.20 8.11 -5.89
CA TYR A 151 10.43 6.92 -5.04
C TYR A 151 11.51 7.18 -3.98
N GLU A 152 12.62 7.82 -4.36
CA GLU A 152 13.68 8.19 -3.43
C GLU A 152 13.17 9.07 -2.29
N LEU A 153 12.35 10.10 -2.60
CA LEU A 153 11.75 10.97 -1.60
C LEU A 153 10.92 10.18 -0.57
N PHE A 154 10.23 9.11 -0.97
CA PHE A 154 9.59 8.20 -0.03
C PHE A 154 10.62 7.40 0.77
N TYR A 155 11.56 6.76 0.09
CA TYR A 155 12.54 5.85 0.69
C TYR A 155 13.42 6.54 1.74
N ARG A 156 13.75 7.81 1.55
CA ARG A 156 14.55 8.64 2.49
C ARG A 156 13.83 8.95 3.81
N VAL A 157 12.52 8.76 3.90
CA VAL A 157 11.78 8.98 5.15
C VAL A 157 12.04 7.79 6.10
N PRO A 158 12.61 7.99 7.30
CA PRO A 158 12.98 6.87 8.19
C PRO A 158 11.83 5.90 8.51
N LYS A 159 10.63 6.43 8.72
CA LYS A 159 9.42 5.62 8.97
C LYS A 159 9.00 4.79 7.75
N ILE A 160 9.22 5.30 6.54
CA ILE A 160 8.93 4.56 5.30
C ILE A 160 9.99 3.49 5.08
N PHE A 161 11.27 3.85 5.23
CA PHE A 161 12.38 2.92 5.14
C PHE A 161 12.17 1.70 6.04
N GLN A 162 11.79 1.89 7.31
CA GLN A 162 11.49 0.78 8.23
C GLN A 162 10.36 -0.13 7.73
N LEU A 163 9.33 0.43 7.10
CA LEU A 163 8.24 -0.36 6.53
C LEU A 163 8.67 -1.13 5.28
N VAL A 164 9.58 -0.56 4.50
CA VAL A 164 10.20 -1.23 3.34
C VAL A 164 11.11 -2.37 3.77
N GLU A 165 11.98 -2.14 4.76
CA GLU A 165 12.84 -3.18 5.35
C GLU A 165 12.02 -4.35 5.93
N SER A 166 10.86 -4.03 6.53
CA SER A 166 9.95 -5.06 7.02
C SER A 166 9.25 -5.87 5.92
N GLY A 167 9.32 -5.45 4.66
CA GLY A 167 8.59 -6.04 3.53
C GLY A 167 7.09 -5.74 3.52
N TRP A 168 6.55 -5.06 4.55
CA TRP A 168 5.15 -4.66 4.59
C TRP A 168 4.80 -3.60 3.54
N LEU A 169 5.70 -2.63 3.32
CA LEU A 169 5.57 -1.63 2.29
C LEU A 169 6.54 -1.93 1.14
N GLN A 170 6.07 -1.87 -0.10
CA GLN A 170 6.90 -2.10 -1.27
C GLN A 170 6.71 -0.95 -2.26
N LEU A 171 7.82 -0.49 -2.84
CA LEU A 171 7.84 0.56 -3.85
C LEU A 171 7.99 -0.15 -5.21
N LEU A 172 6.91 -0.23 -5.98
CA LEU A 172 6.89 -0.98 -7.24
C LEU A 172 7.12 0.01 -8.39
N VAL A 173 8.17 -0.17 -9.19
CA VAL A 173 8.58 0.65 -10.34
C VAL A 173 8.08 0.02 -11.64
N GLY A 174 7.71 0.85 -12.62
CA GLY A 174 7.18 0.42 -13.92
C GLY A 174 5.94 1.22 -14.31
N ASP A 175 5.09 0.63 -15.15
CA ASP A 175 3.78 1.17 -15.50
C ASP A 175 2.62 0.48 -14.76
N MET A 176 1.46 1.16 -14.70
CA MET A 176 0.30 0.69 -13.95
C MET A 176 -0.24 -0.65 -14.45
N ASP A 177 -0.30 -0.84 -15.78
CA ASP A 177 -0.92 -2.02 -16.37
C ASP A 177 -0.13 -3.28 -16.00
N ASN A 178 1.20 -3.21 -16.09
CA ASN A 178 2.08 -4.27 -15.64
C ASN A 178 2.00 -4.51 -14.14
N HIS A 179 1.89 -3.45 -13.33
CA HIS A 179 1.80 -3.58 -11.87
C HIS A 179 0.56 -4.33 -11.46
N ILE A 180 -0.58 -3.98 -12.05
CA ILE A 180 -1.84 -4.66 -11.77
C ILE A 180 -1.79 -6.12 -12.22
N LYS A 181 -1.19 -6.42 -13.40
CA LYS A 181 -0.98 -7.80 -13.84
C LYS A 181 -0.11 -8.61 -12.88
N VAL A 182 1.01 -8.05 -12.43
CA VAL A 182 1.92 -8.71 -11.49
C VAL A 182 1.26 -8.91 -10.13
N LEU A 183 0.58 -7.90 -9.59
CA LEU A 183 -0.13 -8.02 -8.31
C LEU A 183 -1.31 -8.99 -8.41
N ARG A 184 -2.04 -9.02 -9.53
CA ARG A 184 -3.10 -9.99 -9.78
C ARG A 184 -2.57 -11.41 -9.82
N MET A 185 -1.52 -11.66 -10.61
CA MET A 185 -0.83 -12.96 -10.64
C MET A 185 -0.33 -13.35 -9.23
N THR A 186 0.18 -12.38 -8.45
CA THR A 186 0.59 -12.61 -7.07
C THR A 186 -0.57 -13.09 -6.21
N THR A 187 -1.73 -12.41 -6.29
CA THR A 187 -2.94 -12.84 -5.54
C THR A 187 -3.48 -14.18 -6.01
N ASP A 188 -3.44 -14.48 -7.31
CA ASP A 188 -3.91 -15.76 -7.85
C ASP A 188 -3.05 -16.90 -7.32
N LEU A 189 -1.73 -16.75 -7.34
CA LEU A 189 -0.78 -17.73 -6.79
C LEU A 189 -0.95 -17.93 -5.26
N ILE A 190 -1.24 -16.86 -4.51
CA ILE A 190 -1.53 -16.93 -3.07
C ILE A 190 -2.85 -17.69 -2.84
N SER A 191 -3.86 -17.43 -3.67
CA SER A 191 -5.16 -18.10 -3.58
C SER A 191 -5.06 -19.59 -3.93
N GLU A 192 -4.28 -19.95 -4.95
CA GLU A 192 -3.95 -21.34 -5.32
C GLU A 192 -3.26 -22.09 -4.18
N ALA A 193 -2.47 -21.38 -3.36
CA ALA A 193 -1.85 -21.93 -2.15
C ALA A 193 -2.81 -22.07 -0.95
N GLY A 194 -4.09 -21.73 -1.12
CA GLY A 194 -5.14 -21.94 -0.11
C GLY A 194 -5.37 -20.77 0.84
N PHE A 195 -4.77 -19.60 0.59
CA PHE A 195 -5.01 -18.40 1.40
C PHE A 195 -6.16 -17.56 0.83
N ASP A 196 -7.03 -17.04 1.71
CA ASP A 196 -7.98 -16.00 1.32
C ASP A 196 -7.24 -14.67 1.14
N VAL A 197 -7.25 -14.13 -0.09
CA VAL A 197 -6.51 -12.95 -0.47
C VAL A 197 -7.31 -12.06 -1.41
N LYS A 198 -7.15 -10.75 -1.29
CA LYS A 198 -7.75 -9.75 -2.20
C LYS A 198 -6.76 -8.66 -2.57
N LEU A 199 -6.79 -8.27 -3.84
CA LEU A 199 -6.15 -7.06 -4.33
C LEU A 199 -7.09 -5.87 -4.13
N VAL A 200 -6.67 -4.91 -3.32
CA VAL A 200 -7.47 -3.75 -2.92
C VAL A 200 -6.83 -2.46 -3.43
N GLY A 201 -7.56 -1.65 -4.18
CA GLY A 201 -7.11 -0.32 -4.61
C GLY A 201 -7.43 0.76 -3.57
N LEU A 202 -6.41 1.46 -3.04
CA LEU A 202 -6.61 2.61 -2.16
C LEU A 202 -6.85 3.87 -2.99
N LEU A 203 -7.99 4.51 -2.79
CA LEU A 203 -8.35 5.74 -3.50
C LEU A 203 -8.50 6.93 -2.57
N GLY A 204 -8.08 8.09 -3.06
CA GLY A 204 -8.38 9.37 -2.44
C GLY A 204 -9.88 9.65 -2.48
N GLY A 205 -10.40 10.29 -1.42
CA GLY A 205 -11.82 10.63 -1.34
C GLY A 205 -12.31 11.55 -2.47
N ASP A 206 -11.41 12.29 -3.12
CA ASP A 206 -11.69 13.12 -4.30
C ASP A 206 -11.91 12.33 -5.58
N LYS A 207 -11.71 11.01 -5.56
CA LYS A 207 -11.90 10.14 -6.73
C LYS A 207 -13.34 9.71 -6.94
N LEU A 208 -14.18 9.77 -5.90
CA LEU A 208 -15.61 9.48 -6.01
C LEU A 208 -16.39 10.74 -5.67
N THR A 209 -17.47 11.00 -6.42
CA THR A 209 -18.34 12.14 -6.18
C THR A 209 -19.80 11.80 -6.45
N VAL A 210 -20.68 12.37 -5.62
CA VAL A 210 -22.14 12.31 -5.83
C VAL A 210 -22.59 13.06 -7.07
N GLU A 211 -21.75 13.95 -7.61
CA GLU A 211 -22.06 14.79 -8.77
C GLU A 211 -21.76 14.09 -10.11
N SER A 212 -21.29 12.83 -10.07
CA SER A 212 -21.05 12.02 -11.27
C SER A 212 -22.34 11.79 -12.05
N ALA A 213 -22.30 11.78 -13.38
CA ALA A 213 -23.47 11.42 -14.16
C ALA A 213 -23.84 9.93 -13.94
N PRO A 214 -25.13 9.56 -13.77
CA PRO A 214 -25.52 8.19 -13.39
C PRO A 214 -25.14 7.08 -14.38
N HIS A 215 -24.94 7.44 -15.64
CA HIS A 215 -24.56 6.52 -16.72
C HIS A 215 -23.04 6.38 -16.89
N LEU A 216 -22.26 7.17 -16.14
CA LEU A 216 -20.81 7.10 -16.14
C LEU A 216 -20.32 6.25 -14.98
N HIS A 217 -19.08 5.77 -15.08
CA HIS A 217 -18.41 5.11 -13.97
C HIS A 217 -18.29 6.10 -12.79
N PRO A 218 -18.46 5.65 -11.54
CA PRO A 218 -18.23 6.49 -10.38
C PRO A 218 -16.75 6.88 -10.35
N GLY A 219 -16.41 8.11 -10.75
CA GLY A 219 -15.02 8.54 -10.84
C GLY A 219 -14.17 7.75 -11.84
N ASN A 220 -12.86 7.66 -11.55
CA ASN A 220 -11.87 7.05 -12.45
C ASN A 220 -11.61 5.56 -12.16
N LEU A 221 -12.55 4.82 -11.54
CA LEU A 221 -12.29 3.44 -11.06
C LEU A 221 -11.75 2.49 -12.13
N GLN A 222 -12.17 2.64 -13.39
CA GLN A 222 -11.70 1.82 -14.50
C GLN A 222 -10.21 2.02 -14.82
N GLU A 223 -9.66 3.22 -14.56
CA GLU A 223 -8.24 3.54 -14.80
C GLU A 223 -7.30 2.85 -13.80
N TRP A 224 -7.84 2.36 -12.68
CA TRP A 224 -7.07 1.69 -11.61
C TRP A 224 -7.17 0.17 -11.69
N GLY A 225 -7.63 -0.34 -12.85
CA GLY A 225 -7.65 -1.72 -13.32
C GLY A 225 -8.54 -2.68 -12.52
N PRO A 226 -8.54 -3.98 -12.90
CA PRO A 226 -9.36 -4.99 -12.24
C PRO A 226 -8.76 -5.37 -10.89
N VAL A 227 -8.91 -4.50 -9.89
CA VAL A 227 -8.77 -4.86 -8.47
C VAL A 227 -10.06 -5.54 -8.00
N ASP A 228 -10.00 -6.30 -6.91
CA ASP A 228 -11.20 -6.95 -6.37
C ASP A 228 -12.12 -5.91 -5.71
N GLU A 229 -11.49 -4.96 -5.02
CA GLU A 229 -12.18 -3.99 -4.19
C GLU A 229 -11.43 -2.66 -4.14
N PHE A 230 -12.17 -1.59 -3.85
CA PHE A 230 -11.61 -0.26 -3.60
C PHE A 230 -11.81 0.11 -2.14
N LEU A 231 -10.78 0.69 -1.51
CA LEU A 231 -10.85 1.19 -0.15
C LEU A 231 -10.74 2.71 -0.14
N ILE A 232 -11.70 3.37 0.54
CA ILE A 232 -11.76 4.81 0.71
C ILE A 232 -11.96 5.13 2.18
N ILE A 233 -11.27 6.15 2.66
CA ILE A 233 -11.36 6.62 4.04
C ILE A 233 -11.54 8.14 4.06
N ASN A 234 -12.40 8.66 4.92
CA ASN A 234 -12.52 10.12 5.13
C ASN A 234 -11.61 10.63 6.27
N ALA A 235 -10.96 9.72 7.00
CA ALA A 235 -10.08 10.03 8.14
C ALA A 235 -8.87 10.91 7.75
N ARG A 236 -8.41 10.82 6.50
CA ARG A 236 -7.25 11.59 6.00
C ARG A 236 -7.63 12.74 5.08
N ARG A 237 -8.75 12.61 4.36
CA ARG A 237 -9.28 13.63 3.47
C ARG A 237 -10.81 13.53 3.42
N PRO A 238 -11.56 14.63 3.55
CA PRO A 238 -13.01 14.59 3.42
C PRO A 238 -13.46 14.00 2.08
N VAL A 239 -14.64 13.37 2.09
CA VAL A 239 -15.39 12.96 0.90
C VAL A 239 -16.62 13.84 0.78
N ASP A 240 -17.13 14.03 -0.44
CA ASP A 240 -18.36 14.79 -0.63
C ASP A 240 -19.60 13.98 -0.22
N PHE A 241 -19.60 12.66 -0.42
CA PHE A 241 -20.72 11.78 -0.15
C PHE A 241 -20.94 11.43 1.34
N PHE A 242 -20.14 11.95 2.27
CA PHE A 242 -20.34 11.72 3.70
C PHE A 242 -19.84 12.87 4.57
N ASN A 243 -20.76 13.50 5.31
CA ASN A 243 -20.47 14.49 6.33
C ASN A 243 -20.78 13.95 7.74
N PRO A 244 -19.75 13.59 8.55
CA PRO A 244 -19.97 12.98 9.86
C PRO A 244 -20.76 13.86 10.85
N LYS A 245 -20.81 15.19 10.64
CA LYS A 245 -21.57 16.11 11.50
C LYS A 245 -23.06 16.15 11.18
N LYS A 246 -23.46 15.75 9.97
CA LYS A 246 -24.83 15.91 9.46
C LYS A 246 -25.48 14.59 9.08
N GLU A 247 -24.69 13.58 8.76
CA GLU A 247 -25.15 12.35 8.13
C GLU A 247 -24.73 11.14 8.96
N LYS A 248 -25.65 10.18 9.10
CA LYS A 248 -25.39 8.88 9.74
C LYS A 248 -25.06 7.78 8.73
N VAL A 249 -25.41 8.01 7.47
CA VAL A 249 -25.28 7.07 6.35
C VAL A 249 -24.66 7.85 5.19
N PRO A 250 -23.70 7.28 4.45
CA PRO A 250 -23.16 7.93 3.27
C PRO A 250 -24.23 8.09 2.19
N ARG A 251 -24.16 9.19 1.44
CA ARG A 251 -24.99 9.44 0.27
C ARG A 251 -24.64 8.46 -0.83
N ASN A 252 -25.64 7.92 -1.51
CA ASN A 252 -25.44 6.94 -2.58
C ASN A 252 -24.64 7.55 -3.72
N LEU A 253 -23.72 6.77 -4.28
CA LEU A 253 -22.93 7.17 -5.44
C LEU A 253 -23.66 6.78 -6.73
N PRO A 254 -23.67 7.65 -7.75
CA PRO A 254 -24.17 7.32 -9.08
C PRO A 254 -23.46 6.08 -9.64
N GLY A 255 -24.21 5.18 -10.30
CA GLY A 255 -23.67 3.94 -10.86
C GLY A 255 -23.31 2.85 -9.83
N CYS A 256 -23.67 3.03 -8.56
CA CYS A 256 -23.41 2.08 -7.48
C CYS A 256 -24.70 1.63 -6.77
N THR A 257 -24.63 0.53 -6.01
CA THR A 257 -25.71 0.14 -5.08
C THR A 257 -25.81 1.11 -3.90
N ALA A 258 -26.93 1.02 -3.17
CA ALA A 258 -27.01 1.67 -1.87
C ALA A 258 -25.89 1.19 -0.93
N TRP A 259 -25.49 2.06 -0.01
CA TRP A 259 -24.51 1.71 1.01
C TRP A 259 -25.08 0.75 2.04
N GLU A 260 -24.36 -0.33 2.28
CA GLU A 260 -24.68 -1.33 3.30
C GLU A 260 -23.67 -1.24 4.44
N LYS A 261 -24.15 -1.23 5.68
CA LYS A 261 -23.28 -1.22 6.85
C LYS A 261 -22.81 -2.65 7.13
N CYS A 262 -21.50 -2.89 7.07
CA CYS A 262 -20.95 -4.19 7.45
C CYS A 262 -21.09 -4.40 8.96
N THR A 263 -21.66 -5.54 9.35
CA THR A 263 -21.88 -5.93 10.76
C THR A 263 -21.17 -7.22 11.15
N GLU A 264 -20.24 -7.70 10.32
CA GLU A 264 -19.66 -9.05 10.40
C GLU A 264 -18.73 -9.31 11.61
N ALA A 265 -18.48 -8.34 12.48
CA ALA A 265 -17.71 -8.56 13.70
C ALA A 265 -18.64 -8.70 14.91
N ASP A 266 -18.24 -9.54 15.88
CA ASP A 266 -18.84 -9.55 17.21
C ASP A 266 -18.96 -8.12 17.74
N LYS A 267 -20.08 -7.79 18.40
CA LYS A 267 -20.45 -6.39 18.72
C LYS A 267 -19.32 -5.59 19.39
N GLU A 268 -18.58 -6.22 20.30
CA GLU A 268 -17.45 -5.59 21.01
C GLU A 268 -16.25 -5.30 20.08
N THR A 269 -15.87 -6.27 19.25
CA THR A 269 -14.82 -6.13 18.23
C THR A 269 -15.23 -5.11 17.16
N ALA A 270 -16.50 -5.08 16.77
CA ALA A 270 -17.06 -4.12 15.84
C ALA A 270 -16.99 -2.69 16.39
N GLU A 271 -17.34 -2.48 17.66
CA GLU A 271 -17.31 -1.16 18.31
C GLU A 271 -15.87 -0.62 18.45
N GLN A 272 -14.92 -1.46 18.84
CA GLN A 272 -13.51 -1.06 18.92
C GLN A 272 -12.92 -0.70 17.54
N LEU A 273 -13.17 -1.54 16.53
CA LEU A 273 -12.72 -1.28 15.15
C LEU A 273 -13.39 -0.04 14.56
N ASN A 274 -14.68 0.16 14.80
CA ASN A 274 -15.40 1.34 14.34
C ASN A 274 -14.87 2.61 15.01
N GLY A 275 -14.48 2.53 16.28
CA GLY A 275 -13.87 3.64 17.02
C GLY A 275 -12.47 4.02 16.52
N SER A 276 -11.65 3.04 16.11
CA SER A 276 -10.26 3.28 15.70
C SER A 276 -10.07 3.52 14.19
N ALA A 277 -10.83 2.80 13.35
CA ALA A 277 -10.69 2.76 11.90
C ALA A 277 -11.91 3.30 11.15
N GLY A 278 -12.99 3.62 11.85
CA GLY A 278 -14.24 4.11 11.27
C GLY A 278 -15.21 2.99 10.89
N VAL A 279 -16.49 3.37 10.76
CA VAL A 279 -17.57 2.45 10.42
C VAL A 279 -17.42 1.97 8.98
N LEU A 280 -17.42 0.65 8.76
CA LEU A 280 -17.34 0.08 7.42
C LEU A 280 -18.71 0.11 6.72
N TRP A 281 -18.70 0.73 5.54
CA TRP A 281 -19.78 0.71 4.57
C TRP A 281 -19.30 0.06 3.28
N THR A 282 -20.18 -0.67 2.61
CA THR A 282 -19.90 -1.31 1.32
C THR A 282 -20.93 -0.90 0.29
N SER A 283 -20.49 -0.73 -0.95
CA SER A 283 -21.35 -0.48 -2.11
C SER A 283 -20.72 -1.15 -3.33
N GLN A 284 -21.52 -1.65 -4.26
CA GLN A 284 -21.02 -2.29 -5.47
C GLN A 284 -21.10 -1.34 -6.67
N ALA A 285 -19.99 -1.17 -7.40
CA ALA A 285 -19.93 -0.33 -8.59
C ALA A 285 -20.42 -1.08 -9.84
N TRP A 286 -21.73 -1.03 -10.13
CA TRP A 286 -22.33 -1.79 -11.22
C TRP A 286 -21.90 -1.37 -12.62
N THR A 287 -21.53 -0.11 -12.79
CA THR A 287 -21.10 0.39 -14.08
C THR A 287 -19.67 -0.05 -14.43
N VAL A 288 -18.85 -0.47 -13.46
CA VAL A 288 -17.45 -0.86 -13.71
C VAL A 288 -17.36 -2.37 -14.03
N PRO A 289 -16.61 -2.78 -15.07
CA PRO A 289 -16.37 -4.20 -15.37
C PRO A 289 -15.86 -4.97 -14.15
N GLY A 290 -16.39 -6.17 -13.91
CA GLY A 290 -16.10 -6.97 -12.72
C GLY A 290 -16.91 -6.59 -11.48
N LYS A 291 -17.65 -5.47 -11.51
CA LYS A 291 -18.54 -4.99 -10.44
C LYS A 291 -17.84 -4.97 -9.05
N PRO A 292 -16.70 -4.29 -8.92
CA PRO A 292 -15.90 -4.30 -7.70
C PRO A 292 -16.67 -3.72 -6.51
N ILE A 293 -16.31 -4.17 -5.31
CA ILE A 293 -16.86 -3.64 -4.05
C ILE A 293 -16.07 -2.40 -3.66
N ILE A 294 -16.78 -1.30 -3.38
CA ILE A 294 -16.25 -0.10 -2.76
C ILE A 294 -16.47 -0.22 -1.25
N GLN A 295 -15.38 -0.31 -0.50
CA GLN A 295 -15.34 -0.15 0.94
C GLN A 295 -15.13 1.32 1.31
N PHE A 296 -15.99 1.85 2.16
CA PHE A 296 -15.82 3.16 2.77
C PHE A 296 -15.72 3.04 4.28
N ARG A 297 -14.59 3.48 4.85
CA ARG A 297 -14.42 3.60 6.30
C ARG A 297 -14.77 5.02 6.75
N ALA A 298 -15.97 5.15 7.29
CA ALA A 298 -16.55 6.39 7.79
C ALA A 298 -16.01 6.72 9.19
N SER A 299 -15.03 7.62 9.25
CA SER A 299 -14.54 8.25 10.47
C SER A 299 -15.40 9.45 10.86
N GLN A 300 -15.55 9.65 12.17
CA GLN A 300 -16.24 10.82 12.75
C GLN A 300 -15.40 12.09 12.70
N SER A 301 -14.08 11.95 12.57
CA SER A 301 -13.14 13.05 12.45
C SER A 301 -12.25 12.88 11.22
N SER A 302 -11.87 14.00 10.61
CA SER A 302 -10.85 14.04 9.56
C SER A 302 -9.61 14.69 10.13
N ALA A 303 -8.51 13.95 10.19
CA ALA A 303 -7.19 14.43 10.60
C ALA A 303 -6.39 14.95 9.40
N SER A 304 -7.08 15.54 8.42
CA SER A 304 -6.43 16.23 7.30
C SER A 304 -5.52 17.32 7.86
N ASN A 305 -4.26 17.29 7.45
CA ASN A 305 -3.27 18.31 7.81
C ASN A 305 -3.37 19.57 6.92
N GLY A 306 -4.41 19.68 6.08
CA GLY A 306 -4.65 20.82 5.19
C GLY A 306 -3.61 20.97 4.06
N VAL A 307 -2.71 20.00 3.90
CA VAL A 307 -1.64 20.07 2.90
C VAL A 307 -2.24 19.93 1.49
N SER A 308 -2.09 20.98 0.69
CA SER A 308 -2.57 21.04 -0.69
C SER A 308 -1.42 20.86 -1.67
N SER A 309 -1.46 19.81 -2.50
CA SER A 309 -0.47 19.60 -3.56
C SER A 309 -0.43 20.76 -4.56
N THR A 310 -1.55 21.48 -4.73
CA THR A 310 -1.60 22.68 -5.57
C THR A 310 -0.79 23.83 -4.97
N LYS A 311 -0.87 24.04 -3.64
CA LYS A 311 -0.06 25.06 -2.98
C LYS A 311 1.42 24.69 -2.97
N ILE A 312 1.76 23.42 -2.78
CA ILE A 312 3.15 22.94 -2.87
C ILE A 312 3.73 23.22 -4.26
N ARG A 313 2.98 22.85 -5.31
CA ARG A 313 3.39 23.14 -6.68
C ARG A 313 3.60 24.63 -6.95
N GLN A 314 2.69 25.47 -6.45
CA GLN A 314 2.86 26.92 -6.53
C GLN A 314 4.19 27.37 -5.91
N ILE A 315 4.53 26.88 -4.71
CA ILE A 315 5.80 27.20 -4.03
C ILE A 315 7.00 26.75 -4.86
N MET A 316 6.98 25.49 -5.34
CA MET A 316 8.06 24.95 -6.18
C MET A 316 8.29 25.76 -7.45
N THR A 317 7.24 26.37 -8.01
CA THR A 317 7.32 27.18 -9.24
C THR A 317 7.67 28.63 -8.95
N GLU A 318 7.08 29.26 -7.94
CA GLU A 318 7.08 30.72 -7.77
C GLU A 318 8.01 31.24 -6.65
N ALA A 319 8.31 30.43 -5.63
CA ALA A 319 9.11 30.90 -4.50
C ALA A 319 10.58 31.11 -4.90
N GLN A 320 11.25 32.08 -4.26
CA GLN A 320 12.68 32.33 -4.46
C GLN A 320 13.51 31.18 -3.91
N ASP A 321 14.72 31.00 -4.44
CA ASP A 321 15.61 29.88 -4.10
C ASP A 321 15.91 29.82 -2.59
N GLU A 322 16.08 30.98 -1.95
CA GLU A 322 16.38 31.12 -0.52
C GLU A 322 15.16 30.82 0.38
N GLU A 323 13.95 30.90 -0.16
CA GLU A 323 12.69 30.71 0.58
C GLU A 323 12.16 29.27 0.48
N LEU A 324 12.62 28.51 -0.53
CA LEU A 324 12.13 27.16 -0.84
C LEU A 324 12.11 26.23 0.38
N MET A 325 13.21 26.20 1.15
CA MET A 325 13.31 25.32 2.33
C MET A 325 12.25 25.65 3.37
N GLU A 326 12.15 26.93 3.75
CA GLU A 326 11.24 27.38 4.80
C GLU A 326 9.78 27.17 4.41
N GLU A 327 9.44 27.42 3.15
CA GLU A 327 8.08 27.25 2.65
C GLU A 327 7.67 25.78 2.50
N LEU A 328 8.61 24.87 2.22
CA LEU A 328 8.33 23.47 1.92
C LEU A 328 8.46 22.52 3.12
N LYS A 329 9.28 22.82 4.13
CA LYS A 329 9.69 21.87 5.19
C LYS A 329 8.56 21.13 5.91
N ASP A 330 7.44 21.80 6.17
CA ASP A 330 6.29 21.21 6.87
C ASP A 330 5.24 20.62 5.91
N LYS A 331 5.48 20.70 4.60
CA LYS A 331 4.51 20.32 3.56
C LYS A 331 4.95 19.06 2.84
N VAL A 332 6.20 18.98 2.41
CA VAL A 332 6.73 17.86 1.64
C VAL A 332 7.42 16.83 2.54
N ILE A 333 7.69 15.64 2.02
CA ILE A 333 8.60 14.69 2.68
C ILE A 333 9.98 14.82 2.06
N SER A 334 11.03 14.54 2.85
CA SER A 334 12.42 14.59 2.40
C SER A 334 12.75 15.92 1.71
N VAL A 335 12.43 17.03 2.40
CA VAL A 335 12.46 18.39 1.84
C VAL A 335 13.83 18.77 1.34
N GLU A 336 14.89 18.35 2.04
CA GLU A 336 16.27 18.66 1.71
C GLU A 336 16.61 18.15 0.30
N VAL A 337 16.27 16.90 0.01
CA VAL A 337 16.49 16.26 -1.30
C VAL A 337 15.68 16.95 -2.40
N LEU A 338 14.43 17.33 -2.10
CA LEU A 338 13.59 18.04 -3.07
C LEU A 338 14.14 19.43 -3.39
N VAL A 339 14.54 20.20 -2.37
CA VAL A 339 15.07 21.56 -2.53
C VAL A 339 16.40 21.53 -3.28
N GLU A 340 17.30 20.62 -2.92
CA GLU A 340 18.56 20.42 -3.65
C GLU A 340 18.30 20.16 -5.14
N TRP A 341 17.39 19.24 -5.45
CA TRP A 341 17.04 18.96 -6.84
C TRP A 341 16.44 20.18 -7.57
N LEU A 342 15.56 20.94 -6.91
CA LEU A 342 14.94 22.14 -7.49
C LEU A 342 15.98 23.21 -7.83
N LEU A 343 16.91 23.48 -6.91
CA LEU A 343 18.00 24.44 -7.13
C LEU A 343 18.88 24.02 -8.32
N LEU A 344 19.21 22.73 -8.41
CA LEU A 344 19.98 22.19 -9.54
C LEU A 344 19.24 22.35 -10.87
N GLN A 345 17.93 22.10 -10.92
CA GLN A 345 17.16 22.29 -12.16
C GLN A 345 17.09 23.77 -12.56
N ARG A 346 16.80 24.67 -11.62
CA ARG A 346 16.71 26.11 -11.89
C ARG A 346 18.05 26.69 -12.36
N ASN A 347 19.17 26.22 -11.79
CA ASN A 347 20.50 26.60 -12.25
C ASN A 347 20.75 26.19 -13.71
N ARG A 348 20.43 24.95 -14.06
CA ARG A 348 20.54 24.46 -15.45
C ARG A 348 19.66 25.26 -16.41
N GLU A 349 18.45 25.63 -16.00
CA GLU A 349 17.56 26.45 -16.83
C GLU A 349 18.12 27.85 -17.06
N ARG A 350 18.71 28.49 -16.03
CA ARG A 350 19.38 29.79 -16.15
C ARG A 350 20.58 29.73 -17.10
N GLU A 351 21.44 28.74 -16.95
CA GLU A 351 22.60 28.52 -17.84
C GLU A 351 22.18 28.35 -19.31
N ASN A 352 21.12 27.59 -19.58
CA ASN A 352 20.60 27.39 -20.93
C ASN A 352 19.98 28.66 -21.55
N ILE A 353 19.44 29.57 -20.73
CA ILE A 353 18.90 30.85 -21.20
C ILE A 353 20.05 31.78 -21.58
N ASP A 354 21.10 31.84 -20.74
CA ASP A 354 22.27 32.67 -21.00
C ASP A 354 22.97 32.23 -22.29
N GLU A 355 23.18 30.92 -22.50
CA GLU A 355 23.76 30.41 -23.77
C GLU A 355 22.94 30.80 -25.02
N LYS A 356 21.61 30.80 -24.91
CA LYS A 356 20.73 31.23 -26.01
C LYS A 356 20.68 32.73 -26.22
N ALA A 357 21.04 33.53 -25.20
CA ALA A 357 21.12 34.99 -25.33
C ALA A 357 22.43 35.46 -25.99
N PHE A 358 23.45 34.59 -26.04
CA PHE A 358 24.74 34.87 -26.68
C PHE A 358 24.87 34.36 -28.13
N LEU A 359 23.89 33.59 -28.62
CA LEU A 359 23.78 33.15 -30.03
C LEU A 359 22.79 34.02 -30.78
#